data_AF-A0AAW0L5G5-F1
#
_entry.id   AF-A0AAW0L5G5-F1
#
_cell.length_a   1.000
_cell.length_b   1.000
_cell.length_c   1.000
_cell.angle_alpha   90.00
_cell.angle_beta   90.00
_cell.angle_gamma   90.00
#
_symmetry.space_group_name_H-M   'P 1'
#
loop_
_entity.id
_entity.type
_entity.pdbx_description
1 polymer ?
#
loop_
_entity_poly.entity_id
_entity_poly.type
_entity_poly.pdbx_seq_one_letter_code
_entity_poly.pdbx_strand_id
1 'polypeptide(L)' 'MTRALIAFLFSTFLFSLFVSSSAAQTCKTNTFSFSNKYSSCNDLPVLNSFLYWTYDPSTNTLDFAYQHI' A
#
# COMPACT_ATOMS: atom_id res chain seq x y z
N MET A 1 19.44 8.21 -34.93
CA MET A 1 19.36 9.00 -33.67
C MET A 1 17.99 8.89 -33.00
N THR A 2 16.88 8.85 -33.75
CA THR A 2 15.50 8.76 -33.22
C THR A 2 15.16 7.48 -32.46
N ARG A 3 15.70 6.33 -32.89
CA ARG A 3 15.42 5.01 -32.25
C ARG A 3 16.01 4.89 -30.85
N ALA A 4 17.19 5.46 -30.64
CA ALA A 4 17.86 5.49 -29.33
C ALA A 4 17.13 6.41 -28.35
N LEU A 5 16.61 7.54 -28.82
CA LEU A 5 15.82 8.46 -28.02
C LEU A 5 14.48 7.84 -27.57
N ILE A 6 13.79 7.12 -28.47
CA ILE A 6 12.56 6.39 -28.13
C ILE A 6 12.82 5.28 -27.10
N ALA A 7 13.93 4.53 -27.25
CA ALA A 7 14.31 3.50 -26.29
C ALA A 7 14.59 4.09 -24.89
N PHE A 8 15.23 5.26 -24.83
CA PHE A 8 15.51 5.95 -23.57
C PHE A 8 14.23 6.43 -22.88
N LEU A 9 13.29 7.02 -23.64
CA LEU A 9 11.98 7.45 -23.12
C LEU A 9 11.12 6.28 -22.63
N PHE A 10 11.17 5.14 -23.31
CA PHE A 10 10.45 3.94 -22.88
C PHE A 10 11.04 3.36 -21.58
N SER A 11 12.37 3.37 -21.45
CA SER A 11 13.05 2.89 -20.24
C SER A 11 12.74 3.76 -19.01
N THR A 12 12.68 5.09 -19.15
CA THR A 12 12.34 5.99 -18.03
C THR A 12 10.87 5.87 -17.63
N PHE A 13 9.97 5.66 -18.59
CA PHE A 13 8.54 5.42 -18.33
C PHE A 13 8.29 4.12 -17.58
N LEU A 14 8.99 3.04 -17.94
CA LEU A 14 8.91 1.79 -17.18
C LEU A 14 9.42 1.95 -15.75
N PHE A 15 10.51 2.69 -15.54
CA PHE A 15 11.10 2.89 -14.21
C PHE A 15 10.19 3.66 -13.24
N SER A 16 9.38 4.62 -13.73
CA SER A 16 8.43 5.36 -12.89
C SER A 16 7.25 4.51 -12.40
N LEU A 17 6.83 3.50 -13.18
CA LEU A 17 5.79 2.56 -12.77
C LEU A 17 6.23 1.70 -11.58
N PHE A 18 7.51 1.28 -11.52
CA PHE A 18 8.01 0.43 -10.44
C PHE A 18 8.17 1.18 -9.10
N VAL A 19 8.50 2.48 -9.12
CA VAL A 19 8.62 3.31 -7.91
C VAL A 19 7.28 3.51 -7.20
N SER A 20 6.18 3.55 -7.97
CA SER A 20 4.84 3.81 -7.43
C SER A 20 4.32 2.65 -6.55
N SER A 21 4.83 1.44 -6.75
CA SER A 21 4.44 0.24 -5.99
C SER A 21 5.08 0.15 -4.60
N SER A 22 6.09 0.97 -4.30
CA SER A 22 6.81 0.94 -3.01
C SER A 22 6.26 1.90 -1.97
N ALA A 23 5.35 2.81 -2.34
CA ALA A 23 4.81 3.84 -1.44
C ALA A 23 3.71 3.35 -0.49
N ALA A 24 3.38 2.05 -0.47
CA ALA A 24 2.33 1.46 0.37
C ALA A 24 2.84 0.32 1.28
N GLN A 25 4.14 0.26 1.59
CA GLN A 25 4.72 -0.73 2.49
C GLN A 25 4.95 -0.16 3.90
N THR A 26 3.89 0.27 4.57
CA THR A 26 3.95 0.42 6.04
C THR A 26 2.61 0.03 6.66
N CYS A 27 2.57 -1.22 7.09
CA CYS A 27 1.58 -1.84 7.94
C CYS A 27 2.35 -2.95 8.64
N LYS A 28 3.07 -2.61 9.72
CA LYS A 28 4.21 -3.37 10.30
C LYS A 28 4.05 -4.89 10.14
N THR A 29 4.82 -5.45 9.20
CA THR A 29 4.69 -6.81 8.66
C THR A 29 5.06 -7.94 9.64
N ASN A 30 5.30 -7.67 10.93
CA ASN A 30 6.04 -8.61 11.78
C ASN A 30 5.53 -8.85 13.20
N THR A 31 4.37 -8.35 13.63
CA THR A 31 3.89 -8.66 15.01
C THR A 31 2.41 -8.94 15.21
N PHE A 32 1.54 -8.80 14.20
CA PHE A 32 0.11 -9.09 14.39
C PHE A 32 -0.45 -9.92 13.23
N SER A 33 -0.81 -11.18 13.52
CA SER A 33 -1.34 -12.19 12.60
C SER A 33 -2.71 -11.85 11.95
N PHE A 34 -3.12 -10.58 11.98
CA PHE A 34 -4.37 -10.08 11.41
C PHE A 34 -4.24 -9.59 9.97
N SER A 35 -3.04 -9.62 9.39
CA SER A 35 -2.79 -9.19 8.00
C SER A 35 -3.64 -9.92 6.96
N ASN A 36 -4.13 -11.12 7.27
CA ASN A 36 -4.98 -11.89 6.34
C ASN A 36 -6.47 -11.52 6.39
N LYS A 37 -6.92 -10.72 7.38
CA LYS A 37 -8.32 -10.30 7.50
C LYS A 37 -8.59 -8.90 6.97
N TYR A 38 -7.57 -8.05 6.88
CA TYR A 38 -7.72 -6.66 6.48
C TYR A 38 -6.98 -6.38 5.16
N SER A 39 -7.74 -5.96 4.16
CA SER A 39 -7.29 -5.62 2.81
C SER A 39 -6.59 -4.26 2.74
N SER A 40 -6.80 -3.41 3.74
CA SER A 40 -6.28 -2.05 3.77
C SER A 40 -5.78 -1.69 5.17
N CYS A 41 -4.76 -0.85 5.22
CA CYS A 41 -4.29 -0.29 6.48
C CYS A 41 -3.68 1.10 6.30
N ASN A 42 -3.77 1.91 7.36
CA ASN A 42 -3.27 3.26 7.45
C ASN A 42 -2.40 3.41 8.70
N ASP A 43 -1.21 3.99 8.56
CA ASP A 43 -0.42 4.43 9.71
C ASP A 43 -0.93 5.77 10.23
N LEU A 44 -1.10 5.86 11.55
CA LEU A 44 -1.41 7.11 12.25
C LEU A 44 -0.18 7.54 13.05
N PRO A 45 0.82 8.19 12.41
CA PRO A 45 2.09 8.52 13.05
C PRO A 45 1.93 9.52 14.21
N VAL A 46 0.96 10.42 14.14
CA VAL A 46 0.65 11.38 15.22
C VAL A 46 0.17 10.67 16.49
N LEU A 47 -0.55 9.57 16.32
CA LEU A 47 -1.10 8.77 17.42
C LEU A 47 -0.22 7.55 17.75
N ASN A 48 0.95 7.40 17.12
CA ASN A 48 1.79 6.19 17.21
C ASN A 48 0.95 4.91 17.09
N SER A 49 0.06 4.84 16.11
CA SER A 49 -0.92 3.75 16.00
C SER A 49 -1.11 3.31 14.55
N PHE A 50 -1.75 2.15 14.38
CA PHE A 50 -2.10 1.57 13.10
C PHE A 50 -3.61 1.33 13.04
N LEU A 51 -4.21 1.62 11.88
CA LEU A 51 -5.61 1.37 11.59
C LEU A 51 -5.70 0.37 10.44
N TYR A 52 -6.21 -0.83 10.73
CA TYR A 52 -6.52 -1.86 9.75
C TYR A 52 -8.00 -1.81 9.43
N TRP A 53 -8.37 -1.97 8.16
CA TRP A 53 -9.78 -1.98 7.76
C TRP A 53 -10.02 -2.80 6.50
N THR A 54 -11.24 -3.31 6.38
CA THR A 54 -11.78 -4.00 5.20
C THR A 54 -13.21 -3.58 5.01
N TYR A 55 -13.57 -3.34 3.76
CA TYR A 55 -14.95 -3.16 3.35
C TYR A 55 -15.41 -4.40 2.61
N ASP A 56 -16.48 -5.02 3.10
CA ASP A 56 -17.17 -6.10 2.40
C ASP A 56 -18.37 -5.51 1.62
N PRO A 57 -18.28 -5.40 0.29
CA PRO A 57 -19.38 -4.87 -0.52
C PRO A 57 -20.58 -5.80 -0.59
N SER A 58 -20.44 -7.09 -0.28
CA SER A 58 -21.53 -8.06 -0.34
C SER A 58 -22.49 -7.94 0.84
N THR A 59 -21.95 -7.62 2.02
CA THR A 59 -22.71 -7.39 3.26
C THR A 59 -22.89 -5.90 3.57
N ASN A 60 -22.19 -5.01 2.84
CA ASN A 60 -22.06 -3.58 3.13
C ASN A 60 -21.52 -3.32 4.54
N THR A 61 -20.63 -4.19 5.04
CA THR A 61 -20.01 -4.03 6.37
C THR A 61 -18.60 -3.49 6.23
N LEU A 62 -18.25 -2.59 7.15
CA LEU A 62 -16.89 -2.07 7.30
C LEU A 62 -16.31 -2.61 8.60
N ASP A 63 -15.34 -3.49 8.49
CA ASP A 63 -14.60 -4.05 9.62
C ASP A 63 -13.30 -3.28 9.80
N PHE A 64 -13.01 -2.83 11.03
CA PHE A 64 -11.78 -2.11 11.33
C PHE A 64 -11.18 -2.52 12.68
N ALA A 65 -9.87 -2.41 12.80
CA ALA A 65 -9.10 -2.66 14.01
C ALA A 65 -8.07 -1.56 14.22
N TYR A 66 -8.04 -1.01 15.43
CA TYR A 66 -7.09 0.01 15.84
C TYR A 66 -6.07 -0.59 16.81
N GLN A 67 -4.79 -0.37 16.54
CA GLN A 67 -3.69 -0.87 17.35
C GLN A 67 -2.74 0.27 17.71
N HIS A 68 -2.54 0.51 19.00
CA HIS A 68 -1.56 1.45 19.52
C HIS A 68 -0.18 0.77 19.66
N ILE A 69 0.91 1.52 19.44
CA ILE A 69 2.30 1.08 19.66
C ILE A 69 2.72 1.31 21.10
#